data_AF-A0A820NYD8-F1
#
_entry.id   AF-A0A820NYD8-F1
#
_cell.length_a   1.000
_cell.length_b   1.000
_cell.length_c   1.000
_cell.angle_alpha   90.00
_cell.angle_beta   90.00
_cell.angle_gamma   90.00
#
_symmetry.space_group_name_H-M   'P 1'
#
loop_
_entity.id
_entity.type
_entity.pdbx_description
1 polymer ?
#
loop_
_entity_poly.entity_id
_entity_poly.type
_entity_poly.pdbx_seq_one_letter_code
_entity_poly.pdbx_strand_id
1 'polypeptide(L)'
;NLDEKDFTISAWNKMGIYSNAEFESNVHPCRVILPQDMKMNGAAILLSTEENDGSIDVYLGLDINEMKQLEENLGFRKYSKK
;
A
#
# COMPACT_ATOMS: atom_id res chain seq x y z
N ASN A 1 1.20 -1.00 24.15
CA ASN A 1 -0.26 -0.86 24.10
C ASN A 1 -0.58 0.05 22.95
N LEU A 2 -1.17 -0.50 21.89
CA LEU A 2 -1.82 0.27 20.84
C LEU A 2 -3.29 0.37 21.23
N ASP A 3 -3.86 1.56 21.23
CA ASP A 3 -5.28 1.80 21.45
C ASP A 3 -6.07 1.48 20.17
N GLU A 4 -7.38 1.24 20.29
CA GLU A 4 -8.31 0.99 19.17
C GLU A 4 -8.35 2.11 18.12
N LYS A 5 -7.78 3.28 18.43
CA LYS A 5 -7.70 4.45 17.53
C LYS A 5 -6.35 4.58 16.84
N ASP A 6 -5.40 3.71 17.15
CA ASP A 6 -4.05 3.82 16.62
C ASP A 6 -4.01 3.34 15.18
N PHE A 7 -3.55 4.22 14.29
CA PHE A 7 -3.35 3.91 12.89
C PHE A 7 -1.88 3.60 12.63
N THR A 8 -1.58 2.40 12.15
CA THR A 8 -0.20 1.96 11.93
C THR A 8 0.20 2.11 10.47
N ILE A 9 1.39 2.65 10.21
CA ILE A 9 1.92 2.78 8.85
C ILE A 9 3.16 1.92 8.71
N SER A 10 3.12 0.98 7.77
CA SER A 10 4.24 0.15 7.37
C SER A 10 4.76 0.59 6.00
N ALA A 11 5.91 1.25 5.97
CA ALA A 11 6.49 1.81 4.75
C ALA A 11 7.51 0.84 4.12
N TRP A 12 7.14 0.21 3.01
CA TRP A 12 7.98 -0.75 2.27
C TRP A 12 8.47 -0.19 0.92
N ASN A 13 8.09 1.04 0.59
CA ASN A 13 8.46 1.74 -0.64
C ASN A 13 9.97 1.95 -0.86
N LYS A 14 10.81 1.67 0.15
CA LYS A 14 12.28 1.73 0.06
C LYS A 14 12.96 0.35 0.06
N MET A 15 12.20 -0.74 0.10
CA MET A 15 12.76 -2.10 0.19
C MET A 15 13.31 -2.63 -1.14
N GLY A 16 13.18 -1.88 -2.25
CA GLY A 16 13.69 -2.32 -3.54
C GLY A 16 12.96 -3.55 -4.10
N ILE A 17 11.66 -3.69 -3.81
CA ILE A 17 10.86 -4.88 -4.13
C ILE A 17 10.83 -5.17 -5.64
N TYR A 18 10.86 -4.13 -6.48
CA TYR A 18 10.92 -4.27 -7.94
C TYR A 18 12.35 -4.35 -8.50
N SER A 19 13.37 -4.50 -7.64
CA SER A 19 14.75 -4.70 -8.10
C SER A 19 14.96 -6.12 -8.63
N ASN A 20 15.95 -6.28 -9.49
CA ASN A 20 16.38 -7.57 -10.04
C ASN A 20 17.46 -8.26 -9.20
N ALA A 21 17.74 -7.78 -7.98
CA ALA A 21 18.89 -8.22 -7.18
C ALA A 21 18.86 -9.71 -6.83
N GLU A 22 17.67 -10.32 -6.80
CA GLU A 22 17.45 -11.71 -6.40
C GLU A 22 17.02 -12.62 -7.57
N PHE A 23 16.98 -12.09 -8.80
CA PHE A 23 16.47 -12.79 -9.98
C PHE A 23 17.51 -12.86 -11.11
N GLU A 24 17.20 -13.62 -12.16
CA GLU A 24 17.99 -13.64 -13.38
C GLU A 24 18.10 -12.25 -14.01
N SER A 25 19.13 -12.04 -14.84
CA SER A 25 19.31 -10.78 -15.56
C SER A 25 18.03 -10.40 -16.32
N ASN A 26 17.57 -9.16 -16.14
CA ASN A 26 16.33 -8.60 -16.71
C ASN A 26 15.01 -9.20 -16.19
N VAL A 27 15.05 -10.09 -15.20
CA VAL A 27 13.85 -10.54 -14.50
C VAL A 27 13.63 -9.64 -13.30
N HIS A 28 12.43 -9.06 -13.21
CA HIS A 28 12.00 -8.24 -12.08
C HIS A 28 10.54 -8.60 -11.77
N PRO A 29 10.11 -8.46 -10.51
CA PRO A 29 8.69 -8.57 -10.18
C PRO A 29 7.89 -7.56 -11.00
N CYS A 30 6.75 -7.96 -11.55
CA CYS A 30 5.82 -7.04 -12.22
C CYS A 30 4.70 -6.56 -11.29
N ARG A 31 4.46 -7.27 -10.17
CA ARG A 31 3.43 -6.90 -9.21
C ARG A 31 3.66 -7.52 -7.84
N VAL A 32 3.37 -6.76 -6.79
CA VAL A 32 3.21 -7.28 -5.44
C VAL A 32 1.73 -7.54 -5.15
N ILE A 33 1.39 -8.74 -4.72
CA ILE A 33 0.03 -9.12 -4.33
C ILE A 33 0.08 -9.50 -2.86
N LEU A 34 -0.73 -8.83 -2.04
CA LEU A 34 -0.86 -9.17 -0.64
C LEU A 34 -1.83 -10.36 -0.48
N PRO A 35 -1.59 -11.26 0.50
CA PRO A 35 -2.50 -12.36 0.78
C PRO A 35 -3.92 -11.86 1.06
N GLN A 36 -4.94 -12.57 0.54
CA GLN A 36 -6.34 -12.17 0.68
C GLN A 36 -6.85 -12.23 2.13
N ASP A 37 -6.21 -13.03 2.97
CA ASP A 37 -6.51 -13.21 4.40
C ASP A 37 -5.72 -12.27 5.31
N MET A 38 -4.90 -11.38 4.73
CA MET A 38 -4.13 -10.41 5.48
C MET A 38 -5.05 -9.41 6.20
N LYS A 39 -5.12 -9.53 7.54
CA LYS A 39 -5.84 -8.58 8.39
C LYS A 39 -4.94 -7.39 8.70
N MET A 40 -5.28 -6.23 8.16
CA MET A 40 -4.53 -5.00 8.39
C MET A 40 -5.04 -4.17 9.58
N ASN A 41 -6.27 -4.38 10.07
CA ASN A 41 -6.83 -3.78 11.30
C ASN A 41 -6.36 -2.33 11.59
N GLY A 42 -6.72 -1.36 10.74
CA GLY A 42 -6.29 0.03 10.92
C GLY A 42 -4.82 0.30 10.55
N ALA A 43 -4.22 -0.55 9.71
CA ALA A 43 -2.88 -0.35 9.19
C ALA A 43 -2.87 0.00 7.69
N ALA A 44 -1.85 0.73 7.27
CA ALA A 44 -1.53 0.98 5.87
C ALA A 44 -0.18 0.35 5.49
N ILE A 45 -0.11 -0.22 4.29
CA ILE A 45 1.15 -0.62 3.66
C ILE A 45 1.41 0.27 2.46
N LEU A 46 2.58 0.90 2.44
CA LEU A 46 3.04 1.74 1.34
C LEU A 46 4.05 0.95 0.51
N LEU A 47 3.76 0.76 -0.77
CA LEU A 47 4.63 0.09 -1.73
C LEU A 47 5.07 1.09 -2.80
N SER A 48 6.26 0.92 -3.35
CA SER A 48 6.61 1.54 -4.63
C SER A 48 5.75 0.92 -5.73
N THR A 49 5.52 1.64 -6.82
CA THR A 49 4.93 1.06 -8.03
C THR A 49 5.98 0.32 -8.86
N GLU A 50 5.53 -0.48 -9.83
CA GLU A 50 6.39 -1.15 -10.82
C GLU A 50 7.24 -0.16 -11.62
N GLU A 51 6.67 0.99 -11.99
CA GLU A 51 7.33 2.02 -12.79
C GLU A 51 8.52 2.69 -12.06
N ASN A 52 8.53 2.62 -10.72
CA ASN A 52 9.55 3.22 -9.86
C ASN A 52 9.80 4.72 -10.16
N ASP A 53 8.75 5.44 -10.56
CA ASP A 53 8.76 6.87 -10.91
C ASP A 53 8.59 7.79 -9.67
N GLY A 54 8.56 7.19 -8.47
CA GLY A 54 8.27 7.87 -7.20
C GLY A 54 6.80 7.83 -6.78
N SER A 55 5.91 7.26 -7.60
CA SER A 55 4.54 6.94 -7.18
C SER A 55 4.52 5.77 -6.18
N ILE A 56 3.44 5.70 -5.40
CA ILE A 56 3.24 4.69 -4.37
C ILE A 56 1.86 4.08 -4.47
N ASP A 57 1.79 2.77 -4.28
CA ASP A 57 0.55 2.04 -4.02
C ASP A 57 0.31 1.99 -2.51
N VAL A 58 -0.92 2.26 -2.09
CA VAL A 58 -1.31 2.25 -0.68
C VAL A 58 -2.40 1.22 -0.46
N TYR A 59 -2.09 0.22 0.36
CA TYR A 59 -3.06 -0.76 0.82
C TYR A 59 -3.58 -0.32 2.17
N LEU A 60 -4.90 -0.10 2.26
CA LEU A 60 -5.56 0.43 3.44
C LEU A 60 -6.39 -0.65 4.13
N GLY A 61 -6.06 -0.95 5.39
CA GLY A 61 -6.78 -1.87 6.25
C GLY A 61 -7.96 -1.24 6.97
N LEU A 62 -8.94 -0.73 6.22
CA LEU A 62 -10.11 -0.05 6.78
C LEU A 62 -11.35 -0.94 6.76
N ASP A 63 -12.26 -0.70 7.70
CA ASP A 63 -13.59 -1.30 7.63
C ASP A 63 -14.37 -0.75 6.43
N ILE A 64 -15.32 -1.52 5.93
CA ILE A 64 -16.07 -1.18 4.71
C ILE A 64 -16.76 0.19 4.79
N ASN A 65 -17.21 0.60 5.98
CA ASN A 65 -17.87 1.89 6.18
C ASN A 65 -16.86 3.04 6.18
N GLU A 66 -15.67 2.82 6.75
CA GLU A 66 -14.59 3.81 6.75
C GLU A 66 -14.05 4.02 5.33
N MET A 67 -13.88 2.92 4.58
CA MET A 67 -13.45 2.99 3.18
C MET A 67 -14.44 3.81 2.33
N LYS A 68 -15.75 3.59 2.50
CA LYS A 68 -16.78 4.39 1.79
C LYS A 68 -16.69 5.88 2.13
N GLN A 69 -16.54 6.21 3.40
CA GLN A 69 -16.37 7.61 3.83
C GLN A 69 -15.11 8.25 3.25
N LEU A 70 -14.01 7.49 3.18
CA LEU A 70 -12.75 7.95 2.59
C LEU A 70 -12.88 8.18 1.08
N GLU A 71 -13.58 7.29 0.37
CA GLU A 71 -13.85 7.41 -1.07
C GLU A 71 -14.72 8.62 -1.42
N GLU A 72 -15.56 9.07 -0.49
CA GLU A 72 -16.38 10.28 -0.64
C GLU A 72 -15.62 11.57 -0.26
N ASN A 73 -14.48 11.45 0.44
CA ASN A 73 -13.69 12.59 0.89
C ASN A 73 -12.96 13.30 -0.26
N LEU A 74 -13.37 14.53 -0.59
CA LEU A 74 -12.76 15.34 -1.66
C LEU A 74 -11.27 15.63 -1.45
N GLY A 75 -10.84 15.78 -0.19
CA GLY A 75 -9.44 16.01 0.16
C GLY A 75 -8.58 14.81 -0.18
N PHE A 76 -9.06 13.60 0.13
CA PHE A 76 -8.38 12.35 -0.22
C PHE A 76 -8.36 12.13 -1.75
N ARG A 77 -9.51 12.28 -2.41
CA ARG A 77 -9.66 12.07 -3.86
C ARG A 77 -8.75 12.94 -4.72
N LYS A 78 -8.37 14.12 -4.22
CA LYS A 78 -7.42 15.01 -4.89
C LYS A 78 -6.03 14.37 -5.07
N TYR A 79 -5.64 13.49 -4.14
CA TYR A 79 -4.30 12.88 -4.11
C TYR A 79 -4.31 11.38 -4.43
N SER A 80 -5.47 10.72 -4.40
CA SER A 80 -5.62 9.32 -4.83
C SER A 80 -5.95 9.24 -6.32
N LYS A 81 -5.22 8.42 -7.07
CA LYS A 81 -5.61 8.03 -8.43
C LYS A 81 -6.55 6.82 -8.34
N LYS A 82 -7.64 6.84 -9.13
CA LYS A 82 -8.54 5.70 -9.27
C LYS A 82 -7.99 4.71 -10.28
#